data_AF-A0A7G9FJL7-F1
#
_entry.id   AF-A0A7G9FJL7-F1
#
_cell.length_a   1.000
_cell.length_b   1.000
_cell.length_c   1.000
_cell.angle_alpha   90.00
_cell.angle_beta   90.00
_cell.angle_gamma   90.00
#
_symmetry.space_group_name_H-M   'P 1'
#
loop_
_entity.id
_entity.type
_entity.pdbx_description
1 polymer ?
#
loop_
_entity_poly.entity_id
_entity_poly.type
_entity_poly.pdbx_seq_one_letter_code
_entity_poly.pdbx_strand_id
1 'polypeptide(L)' 'MLVLKIVSVLLGLSFTLFGYFIYLRKKYNLINCFEADFKAGRKNEEYAKRVGMVEFVIGIAVLVAGIVLIIFT' A
#
# COMPACT_ATOMS: atom_id res chain seq x y z
N MET A 1 -2.44 -0.92 24.66
CA MET A 1 -2.53 -1.93 23.58
C MET A 1 -3.64 -1.64 22.58
N LEU A 2 -4.83 -1.20 22.99
CA LEU A 2 -5.95 -0.92 22.09
C LEU A 2 -5.60 0.04 20.93
N VAL A 3 -4.96 1.17 21.22
CA VAL A 3 -4.56 2.16 20.20
C VAL A 3 -3.63 1.54 19.16
N LEU A 4 -2.64 0.77 19.58
CA LEU A 4 -1.72 0.07 18.68
C LEU A 4 -2.47 -0.88 17.75
N LYS A 5 -3.40 -1.70 18.28
CA LYS A 5 -4.22 -2.62 17.47
C LYS A 5 -5.00 -1.89 16.39
N ILE A 6 -5.67 -0.79 16.77
CA ILE A 6 -6.45 0.04 15.83
C ILE A 6 -5.53 0.64 14.76
N VAL A 7 -4.40 1.22 15.16
CA VAL A 7 -3.43 1.82 14.22
C VAL A 7 -2.86 0.77 13.26
N SER A 8 -2.52 -0.43 13.74
CA SER A 8 -2.01 -1.51 12.89
C SER A 8 -3.03 -1.95 11.85
N VAL A 9 -4.30 -2.12 12.23
CA VAL A 9 -5.35 -2.50 11.28
C VAL A 9 -5.60 -1.40 10.25
N LEU A 10 -5.69 -0.14 10.70
CA LEU A 10 -5.90 0.99 9.79
C LEU A 10 -4.73 1.13 8.80
N LEU A 11 -3.49 1.04 9.29
CA LEU A 11 -2.30 1.07 8.43
C LEU A 11 -2.29 -0.09 7.43
N GLY A 12 -2.49 -1.32 7.89
CA GLY A 12 -2.52 -2.49 7.01
C GLY A 12 -3.60 -2.36 5.94
N LEU A 13 -4.79 -1.91 6.31
CA LEU A 13 -5.89 -1.68 5.38
C LEU A 13 -5.56 -0.58 4.36
N SER A 14 -5.03 0.56 4.81
CA SER A 14 -4.65 1.66 3.93
C SER A 14 -3.60 1.23 2.90
N PHE A 15 -2.50 0.59 3.33
CA PHE A 15 -1.45 0.12 2.42
C PHE A 15 -1.98 -0.94 1.44
N THR A 16 -2.83 -1.86 1.91
CA THR A 16 -3.46 -2.86 1.04
C THR A 16 -4.32 -2.20 -0.04
N LEU A 17 -5.14 -1.21 0.33
CA LEU A 17 -5.99 -0.49 -0.63
C LEU A 17 -5.18 0.33 -1.63
N PHE A 18 -4.15 1.06 -1.18
CA PHE A 18 -3.26 1.80 -2.07
C PHE A 18 -2.54 0.87 -3.05
N GLY A 19 -1.92 -0.20 -2.53
CA GLY A 19 -1.24 -1.20 -3.36
C GLY A 19 -2.17 -1.87 -4.37
N TYR A 20 -3.39 -2.23 -3.96
CA TYR A 20 -4.43 -2.75 -4.86
C TYR A 20 -4.78 -1.76 -5.97
N PHE A 21 -5.01 -0.49 -5.62
CA PHE A 21 -5.38 0.52 -6.60
C PHE A 21 -4.26 0.83 -7.58
N ILE A 22 -3.01 0.87 -7.12
CA ILE A 22 -1.85 1.11 -7.98
C ILE A 22 -1.58 -0.11 -8.86
N TYR A 23 -1.47 -1.31 -8.29
CA TYR A 23 -1.05 -2.50 -9.02
C TYR A 23 -2.13 -3.06 -9.97
N LEU A 24 -3.35 -3.26 -9.47
CA LEU A 24 -4.43 -3.94 -10.22
C LEU A 24 -5.32 -2.96 -10.98
N ARG A 25 -5.61 -1.79 -10.38
CA ARG A 25 -6.48 -0.77 -11.00
C ARG A 25 -5.71 0.31 -11.75
N LYS A 26 -4.37 0.23 -11.80
CA LYS A 26 -3.48 1.17 -12.50
C LYS A 26 -3.69 2.65 -12.11
N LYS A 27 -4.13 2.92 -10.88
CA LYS A 27 -4.31 4.29 -10.36
C LYS A 27 -2.97 4.89 -9.95
N TYR A 28 -2.09 5.13 -10.92
CA TYR A 28 -0.72 5.60 -10.67
C TYR A 28 -0.65 7.04 -10.17
N ASN A 29 -1.74 7.81 -10.27
CA ASN A 29 -1.88 9.13 -9.68
C ASN A 29 -1.81 9.13 -8.14
N LEU A 30 -1.96 7.95 -7.50
CA LEU A 30 -1.75 7.77 -6.07
C LEU A 30 -0.26 7.77 -5.68
N ILE A 31 0.65 7.58 -6.65
CA ILE A 31 2.09 7.72 -6.44
C ILE A 31 2.46 9.20 -6.58
N ASN A 32 3.11 9.75 -5.56
CA ASN A 32 3.50 11.15 -5.54
C ASN A 32 4.34 11.54 -6.78
N CYS A 33 3.92 12.66 -7.40
CA CYS A 33 4.52 13.26 -8.59
C CYS A 33 4.62 12.32 -9.80
N PHE A 34 3.92 11.17 -9.80
CA PHE A 34 4.09 10.16 -10.84
C PHE A 34 3.80 10.69 -12.24
N GLU A 35 2.74 11.47 -12.42
CA GLU A 35 2.38 11.98 -13.75
C GLU A 35 3.45 12.91 -14.34
N ALA A 36 4.01 13.81 -13.51
CA ALA A 36 5.08 14.71 -13.94
C ALA A 36 6.37 13.94 -14.26
N ASP A 37 6.71 12.95 -13.45
CA ASP A 37 7.88 12.09 -13.65
C ASP A 37 7.73 11.15 -14.85
N PHE A 38 6.51 10.68 -15.11
CA PHE A 38 6.19 9.83 -16.25
C PHE A 38 6.31 10.60 -17.56
N LYS A 39 5.75 11.81 -17.63
CA LYS A 39 5.88 12.71 -18.79
C LYS A 39 7.34 13.10 -19.06
N ALA A 40 8.15 13.23 -18.02
CA ALA A 40 9.57 13.52 -18.13
C ALA A 40 10.45 12.28 -18.37
N GLY A 41 9.87 11.09 -18.52
CA GLY A 41 10.61 9.84 -18.74
C GLY A 41 11.41 9.32 -17.54
N ARG A 42 11.22 9.90 -16.34
CA ARG A 42 11.91 9.51 -15.09
C ARG A 42 11.29 8.28 -14.43
N LYS A 43 9.99 8.05 -14.62
CA LYS A 43 9.25 6.89 -14.12
C LYS A 43 8.49 6.23 -15.27
N ASN A 44 8.29 4.93 -15.19
CA ASN A 44 7.52 4.17 -16.19
C ASN A 44 6.41 3.33 -15.51
N GLU A 45 5.62 2.62 -16.31
CA GLU A 45 4.54 1.76 -15.80
C GLU A 45 5.07 0.63 -14.91
N GLU A 46 6.23 0.06 -15.25
CA GLU A 46 6.85 -1.03 -14.49
C GLU A 46 7.24 -0.59 -13.08
N TYR A 47 7.78 0.63 -12.94
CA TYR A 47 8.04 1.27 -11.66
C TYR A 47 6.76 1.36 -10.83
N ALA A 48 5.67 1.86 -11.42
CA ALA A 48 4.39 2.00 -10.70
C ALA A 48 3.85 0.64 -10.24
N LYS A 49 3.93 -0.38 -11.10
CA LYS A 49 3.55 -1.75 -10.76
C LYS A 49 4.38 -2.29 -9.61
N ARG A 50 5.71 -2.06 -9.61
CA ARG A 50 6.59 -2.47 -8.52
C ARG A 50 6.21 -1.81 -7.20
N VAL A 51 5.96 -0.50 -7.21
CA VAL A 51 5.51 0.24 -6.00
C VAL A 51 4.19 -0.34 -5.49
N GLY A 52 3.18 -0.47 -6.35
CA GLY A 52 1.87 -1.00 -5.95
C GLY A 52 1.94 -2.42 -5.41
N MET A 53 2.75 -3.29 -6.02
CA MET A 53 2.94 -4.66 -5.56
C MET A 53 3.58 -4.71 -4.16
N VAL A 54 4.62 -3.90 -3.94
CA VAL A 54 5.32 -3.83 -2.64
C VAL A 54 4.37 -3.29 -1.56
N GLU A 55 3.66 -2.20 -1.83
CA GLU A 55 2.66 -1.65 -0.90
C GLU A 55 1.55 -2.65 -0.59
N PHE A 56 1.09 -3.40 -1.59
CA PHE A 56 0.04 -4.40 -1.42
C PHE A 56 0.48 -5.54 -0.51
N VAL A 57 1.67 -6.10 -0.74
CA VAL A 57 2.21 -7.20 0.08
C VAL A 57 2.49 -6.73 1.51
N ILE A 58 3.09 -5.56 1.68
CA ILE A 58 3.35 -4.98 3.01
C ILE A 58 2.02 -4.71 3.73
N GLY A 59 1.03 -4.16 3.04
CA GLY A 59 -0.30 -3.92 3.59
C GLY A 59 -0.96 -5.18 4.12
N ILE A 60 -0.94 -6.27 3.34
CA ILE A 60 -1.48 -7.57 3.75
C ILE A 60 -0.73 -8.10 4.97
N ALA A 61 0.61 -8.06 4.96
CA ALA A 61 1.42 -8.54 6.07
C ALA A 61 1.12 -7.79 7.38
N VAL A 62 1.02 -6.46 7.32
CA VAL A 62 0.68 -5.61 8.47
C VAL A 62 -0.76 -5.87 8.93
N LEU A 63 -1.71 -6.04 8.00
CA LEU A 63 -3.11 -6.31 8.34
C LEU A 63 -3.25 -7.66 9.06
N VAL A 64 -2.58 -8.71 8.57
CA VAL A 64 -2.54 -10.03 9.22
C VAL A 64 -1.92 -9.92 10.61
N ALA A 65 -0.78 -9.23 10.75
CA ALA A 65 -0.16 -9.00 12.04
C ALA A 65 -1.09 -8.24 13.01
N GLY A 66 -1.81 -7.23 12.52
CA GLY A 66 -2.80 -6.47 13.29
C GLY A 66 -3.96 -7.33 13.79
N ILE A 67 -4.46 -8.25 12.94
CA ILE A 67 -5.51 -9.21 13.31
C ILE A 67 -4.99 -10.19 14.37
N VAL A 68 -3.79 -10.74 14.18
CA VAL A 68 -3.14 -11.63 15.16
C VAL A 68 -2.99 -10.91 16.51
N LEU A 69 -2.55 -9.66 16.53
CA LEU A 69 -2.47 -8.85 17.74
C LEU A 69 -3.84 -8.62 18.42
N ILE A 70 -4.94 -8.59 17.67
CA ILE A 70 -6.28 -8.46 18.26
C ILE A 70 -6.73 -9.76 18.93
N ILE A 71 -6.39 -10.91 18.34
CA ILE A 71 -6.84 -12.23 18.80
C ILE A 71 -6.03 -12.71 20.01
N PHE A 72 -4.71 -12.52 20.00
CA PHE A 72 -3.80 -13.17 20.96
C PHE A 72 -3.26 -12.24 22.06
N THR A 73 -3.67 -10.97 22.07
CA THR A 73 -3.35 -9.96 23.09
C THR A 73 -4.58 -9.11 23.34
#